data_AF-A0A7T8QRY9-F1
#
_entry.id   AF-A0A7T8QRY9-F1
#
_cell.length_a   1.000
_cell.length_b   1.000
_cell.length_c   1.000
_cell.angle_alpha   90.00
_cell.angle_beta   90.00
_cell.angle_gamma   90.00
#
_symmetry.space_group_name_H-M   'P 1'
#
loop_
_entity.id
_entity.type
_entity.pdbx_description
1 polymer ?
#
loop_
_entity_poly.entity_id
_entity_poly.type
_entity_poly.pdbx_seq_one_letter_code
_entity_poly.pdbx_strand_id
1 'polypeptide(L)'
;FIRGYQRSGLKDPMIFGKLAESWPPVHNPNSKYYIRPEAYRGSKYPPFVTGPSYLMNREAVQTLLGSVMSLPYIHLEDVFLTGVTAEKSNVTRKNVQEFRNNGTPIPPQFIGCTLLRTITIHKVKPEEQVDFLKAAEHPQCGKNSGKSNKLNKITKFGPQVVK
;
A
#
# COMPACT_ATOMS: atom_id res chain seq x y z
N PHE A 1 1.11 16.04 -1.39
CA PHE A 1 2.53 15.64 -1.30
C PHE A 1 2.72 14.98 0.06
N ILE A 2 3.47 13.87 0.15
CA ILE A 2 3.73 13.18 1.42
C ILE A 2 4.36 14.20 2.37
N ARG A 3 3.79 14.35 3.58
CA ARG A 3 4.27 15.35 4.55
C ARG A 3 5.78 15.19 4.76
N GLY A 4 6.51 16.30 4.74
CA GLY A 4 7.97 16.31 4.91
C GLY A 4 8.78 16.10 3.62
N TYR A 5 8.13 15.83 2.49
CA TYR A 5 8.78 15.83 1.19
C TYR A 5 8.25 17.05 0.40
N GLN A 6 9.11 17.80 -0.26
CA GLN A 6 8.70 18.93 -1.11
C GLN A 6 8.97 18.58 -2.57
N ARG A 7 8.08 19.04 -3.46
CA ARG A 7 8.12 18.77 -4.91
C ARG A 7 9.32 19.44 -5.59
N SER A 8 9.70 20.61 -5.10
CA SER A 8 10.90 21.34 -5.48
C SER A 8 12.08 20.82 -4.65
N GLY A 9 12.99 20.05 -5.28
CA GLY A 9 14.29 19.72 -4.68
C GLY A 9 14.63 18.24 -4.53
N LEU A 10 13.69 17.31 -4.77
CA LEU A 10 14.01 15.88 -4.78
C LEU A 10 14.72 15.52 -6.08
N LYS A 11 16.07 15.55 -6.06
CA LYS A 11 16.91 15.03 -7.15
C LYS A 11 17.17 13.53 -7.03
N ASP A 12 17.04 12.98 -5.84
CA ASP A 12 17.30 11.57 -5.61
C ASP A 12 16.10 10.71 -6.06
N PRO A 13 16.34 9.55 -6.69
CA PRO A 13 15.27 8.64 -7.07
C PRO A 13 14.67 8.00 -5.81
N MET A 14 13.36 8.21 -5.60
CA MET A 14 12.63 7.73 -4.42
C MET A 14 11.32 7.00 -4.77
N ILE A 15 11.05 5.94 -4.01
CA ILE A 15 9.79 5.18 -3.97
C ILE A 15 9.21 5.31 -2.56
N PHE A 16 7.92 5.58 -2.45
CA PHE A 16 7.19 5.73 -1.21
C PHE A 16 6.07 4.70 -1.12
N GLY A 17 5.91 4.08 0.04
CA GLY A 17 4.75 3.27 0.35
C GLY A 17 4.96 2.40 1.57
N LYS A 18 4.27 1.27 1.66
CA LYS A 18 4.42 0.34 2.78
C LYS A 18 5.66 -0.54 2.58
N LEU A 19 6.73 -0.25 3.32
CA LEU A 19 7.99 -0.98 3.23
C LEU A 19 7.86 -2.39 3.84
N ALA A 20 8.41 -3.39 3.13
CA ALA A 20 8.61 -4.75 3.60
C ALA A 20 10.11 -5.08 3.57
N GLU A 21 10.59 -5.70 4.64
CA GLU A 21 12.00 -6.02 4.85
C GLU A 21 12.15 -7.48 5.27
N SER A 22 13.23 -8.12 4.82
CA SER A 22 13.58 -9.49 5.18
C SER A 22 12.55 -10.58 4.81
N TRP A 23 11.72 -10.36 3.79
CA TRP A 23 10.78 -11.39 3.32
C TRP A 23 11.53 -12.47 2.52
N PRO A 24 11.37 -13.76 2.85
CA PRO A 24 11.97 -14.84 2.08
C PRO A 24 11.14 -15.17 0.82
N PRO A 25 11.76 -15.71 -0.24
CA PRO A 25 11.04 -16.32 -1.34
C PRO A 25 10.17 -17.49 -0.86
N VAL A 26 8.96 -17.60 -1.40
CA VAL A 26 8.07 -18.73 -1.13
C VAL A 26 8.35 -19.82 -2.15
N HIS A 27 8.73 -21.02 -1.69
CA HIS A 27 9.05 -22.16 -2.57
C HIS A 27 7.92 -23.20 -2.69
N ASN A 28 6.71 -22.88 -2.20
CA ASN A 28 5.52 -23.71 -2.40
C ASN A 28 4.85 -23.39 -3.75
N PRO A 29 4.82 -24.31 -4.74
CA PRO A 29 4.24 -24.08 -6.06
C PRO A 29 2.75 -23.70 -6.08
N ASN A 30 2.01 -24.03 -5.02
CA ASN A 30 0.58 -23.71 -4.90
C ASN A 30 0.32 -22.30 -4.34
N SER A 31 1.38 -21.56 -3.98
CA SER A 31 1.25 -20.18 -3.50
C SER A 31 1.26 -19.20 -4.67
N LYS A 32 0.41 -18.17 -4.64
CA LYS A 32 0.52 -17.03 -5.57
C LYS A 32 1.87 -16.30 -5.47
N TYR A 33 2.54 -16.45 -4.32
CA TYR A 33 3.85 -15.89 -4.04
C TYR A 33 4.99 -16.84 -4.43
N TYR A 34 4.69 -17.98 -5.06
CA TYR A 34 5.69 -18.99 -5.43
C TYR A 34 6.76 -18.43 -6.35
N ILE A 35 8.03 -18.60 -5.96
CA ILE A 35 9.17 -18.15 -6.73
C ILE A 35 10.04 -19.37 -7.04
N ARG A 36 10.23 -19.58 -8.35
CA ARG A 36 11.15 -20.60 -8.87
C ARG A 36 12.56 -20.33 -8.33
N PRO A 37 13.28 -21.34 -7.82
CA PRO A 37 14.65 -21.17 -7.33
C PRO A 37 15.59 -20.50 -8.36
N GLU A 38 15.36 -20.71 -9.64
CA GLU A 38 16.16 -20.12 -10.73
C GLU A 38 15.86 -18.63 -10.94
N ALA A 39 14.65 -18.18 -10.60
CA ALA A 39 14.24 -16.78 -10.76
C ALA A 39 14.86 -15.87 -9.68
N TYR A 40 15.13 -16.42 -8.49
CA TYR A 40 15.78 -15.67 -7.42
C TYR A 40 16.52 -16.60 -6.46
N ARG A 41 17.85 -16.45 -6.38
CA ARG A 41 18.73 -17.30 -5.55
C ARG A 41 18.99 -16.76 -4.15
N GLY A 42 18.55 -15.53 -3.85
CA GLY A 42 18.75 -14.94 -2.52
C GLY A 42 17.82 -15.57 -1.48
N SER A 43 18.28 -15.69 -0.24
CA SER A 43 17.47 -16.20 0.87
C SER A 43 16.38 -15.24 1.34
N LYS A 44 16.53 -13.95 1.03
CA LYS A 44 15.59 -12.85 1.34
C LYS A 44 15.62 -11.84 0.20
N TYR A 45 14.48 -11.24 -0.11
CA TYR A 45 14.44 -10.12 -1.05
C TYR A 45 15.13 -8.87 -0.49
N PRO A 46 15.68 -7.98 -1.34
CA PRO A 46 15.99 -6.63 -0.92
C PRO A 46 14.73 -5.93 -0.39
N PRO A 47 14.86 -4.91 0.48
CA PRO A 47 13.71 -4.11 0.91
C PRO A 47 12.89 -3.63 -0.29
N PHE A 48 11.58 -3.80 -0.24
CA PHE A 48 10.65 -3.44 -1.31
C PHE A 48 9.41 -2.78 -0.74
N VAL A 49 8.69 -2.03 -1.57
CA VAL A 49 7.41 -1.41 -1.20
C VAL A 49 6.29 -2.30 -1.68
N THR A 50 5.49 -2.81 -0.74
CA THR A 50 4.40 -3.74 -1.04
C THR A 50 3.29 -3.10 -1.88
N GLY A 51 2.72 -3.88 -2.79
CA GLY A 51 1.45 -3.55 -3.43
C GLY A 51 0.28 -3.44 -2.42
N PRO A 52 -0.88 -2.89 -2.83
CA PRO A 52 -1.27 -2.60 -4.22
C PRO A 52 -0.83 -1.22 -4.73
N SER A 53 -0.14 -0.43 -3.92
CA SER A 53 0.13 0.97 -4.26
C SER A 53 1.46 1.44 -3.70
N TYR A 54 2.16 2.23 -4.52
CA TYR A 54 3.36 2.97 -4.18
C TYR A 54 3.36 4.27 -4.98
N LEU A 55 4.15 5.24 -4.56
CA LEU A 55 4.34 6.51 -5.24
C LEU A 55 5.83 6.68 -5.59
N MET A 56 6.13 7.18 -6.79
CA MET A 56 7.50 7.39 -7.25
C MET A 56 7.66 8.82 -7.76
N ASN A 57 8.85 9.41 -7.60
CA ASN A 57 9.19 10.62 -8.34
C ASN A 57 9.65 10.27 -9.77
N ARG A 58 9.78 11.30 -10.61
CA ARG A 58 10.18 11.14 -12.01
C ARG A 58 11.56 10.50 -12.14
N GLU A 59 12.48 10.88 -11.27
CA GLU A 59 13.85 10.40 -11.22
C GLU A 59 13.87 8.89 -10.96
N ALA A 60 13.10 8.39 -9.99
CA ALA A 60 12.96 6.94 -9.77
C ALA A 60 12.43 6.21 -11.01
N VAL A 61 11.39 6.74 -11.66
CA VAL A 61 10.84 6.12 -12.87
C VAL A 61 11.89 6.03 -13.98
N GLN A 62 12.63 7.10 -14.23
CA GLN A 62 13.69 7.11 -15.25
C GLN A 62 14.83 6.15 -14.91
N THR A 63 15.27 6.14 -13.65
CA THR A 63 16.33 5.26 -13.16
C THR A 63 15.95 3.77 -13.27
N LEU A 64 14.74 3.40 -12.85
CA LEU A 64 14.25 2.03 -12.94
C LEU A 64 14.08 1.57 -14.40
N LEU A 65 13.52 2.43 -15.25
CA LEU A 65 13.31 2.12 -16.67
C LEU A 65 14.64 1.82 -17.39
N GLY A 66 15.72 2.50 -17.02
CA GLY A 66 17.05 2.29 -17.59
C GLY A 66 17.70 0.95 -17.24
N SER A 67 17.23 0.25 -16.20
CA SER A 67 17.85 -1.00 -15.72
C SER A 67 16.94 -2.22 -15.79
N VAL A 68 15.62 -2.03 -15.74
CA VAL A 68 14.64 -3.12 -15.59
C VAL A 68 14.77 -4.22 -16.65
N MET A 69 15.11 -3.87 -17.90
CA MET A 69 15.23 -4.82 -19.01
C MET A 69 16.48 -5.69 -18.96
N SER A 70 17.47 -5.34 -18.13
CA SER A 70 18.73 -6.07 -17.97
C SER A 70 18.70 -7.11 -16.85
N LEU A 71 17.60 -7.19 -16.10
CA LEU A 71 17.49 -8.02 -14.90
C LEU A 71 16.64 -9.27 -15.17
N PRO A 72 16.97 -10.41 -14.53
CA PRO A 72 16.11 -11.59 -14.56
C PRO A 72 14.72 -11.25 -14.02
N TYR A 73 13.70 -11.54 -14.81
CA TYR A 73 12.32 -11.24 -14.46
C TYR A 73 11.85 -12.07 -13.26
N ILE A 74 11.18 -11.40 -12.31
CA ILE A 74 10.44 -12.01 -11.20
C ILE A 74 8.97 -11.65 -11.39
N HIS A 75 8.06 -12.64 -11.29
CA HIS A 75 6.64 -12.41 -11.57
C HIS A 75 5.91 -11.59 -10.50
N LEU A 76 6.48 -11.52 -9.30
CA LEU A 76 6.03 -10.59 -8.25
C LEU A 76 6.53 -9.18 -8.60
N GLU A 77 5.67 -8.38 -9.21
CA GLU A 77 5.99 -7.04 -9.70
C GLU A 77 6.58 -6.14 -8.61
N ASP A 78 5.97 -6.09 -7.42
CA ASP A 78 6.41 -5.19 -6.35
C ASP A 78 7.79 -5.57 -5.83
N VAL A 79 8.06 -6.88 -5.70
CA VAL A 79 9.40 -7.43 -5.41
C VAL A 79 10.39 -7.12 -6.54
N PHE A 80 10.00 -7.30 -7.80
CA PHE A 80 10.86 -7.11 -8.96
C PHE A 80 11.25 -5.65 -9.16
N LEU A 81 10.25 -4.76 -9.23
CA LEU A 81 10.42 -3.36 -9.59
C LEU A 81 10.89 -2.54 -8.39
N THR A 82 10.17 -2.62 -7.27
CA THR A 82 10.47 -1.79 -6.09
C THR A 82 11.50 -2.42 -5.15
N GLY A 83 11.85 -3.70 -5.35
CA GLY A 83 12.88 -4.41 -4.60
C GLY A 83 14.16 -4.60 -5.41
N VAL A 84 14.17 -5.60 -6.28
CA VAL A 84 15.39 -6.03 -7.01
C VAL A 84 15.93 -4.95 -7.95
N THR A 85 15.06 -4.36 -8.78
CA THR A 85 15.46 -3.29 -9.72
C THR A 85 15.87 -2.03 -8.96
N ALA A 86 15.09 -1.64 -7.94
CA ALA A 86 15.40 -0.50 -7.08
C ALA A 86 16.75 -0.65 -6.35
N GLU A 87 17.03 -1.85 -5.84
CA GLU A 87 18.30 -2.17 -5.19
C GLU A 87 19.46 -2.04 -6.18
N LYS A 88 19.34 -2.65 -7.36
CA LYS A 88 20.39 -2.62 -8.38
C LYS A 88 20.72 -1.20 -8.86
N SER A 89 19.72 -0.32 -8.86
CA SER A 89 19.83 1.04 -9.39
C SER A 89 19.91 2.12 -8.30
N ASN A 90 20.17 1.74 -7.05
CA ASN A 90 20.30 2.66 -5.91
C ASN A 90 19.10 3.61 -5.72
N VAL A 91 17.89 3.10 -5.98
CA VAL A 91 16.64 3.84 -5.74
C VAL A 91 16.23 3.71 -4.28
N THR A 92 16.01 4.84 -3.62
CA THR A 92 15.65 4.88 -2.20
C THR A 92 14.20 4.48 -2.01
N ARG A 93 13.91 3.62 -1.02
CA ARG A 93 12.55 3.31 -0.59
C ARG A 93 12.27 3.98 0.75
N LYS A 94 11.08 4.58 0.90
CA LYS A 94 10.64 5.24 2.11
C LYS A 94 9.34 4.62 2.60
N ASN A 95 9.36 4.15 3.84
CA ASN A 95 8.16 3.69 4.53
C ASN A 95 7.23 4.88 4.84
N VAL A 96 5.98 4.76 4.43
CA VAL A 96 4.93 5.76 4.65
C VAL A 96 3.73 5.05 5.27
N GLN A 97 3.38 5.40 6.51
CA GLN A 97 2.39 4.68 7.30
C GLN A 97 0.96 4.86 6.77
N GLU A 98 0.74 5.91 5.99
CA GLU A 98 -0.49 6.25 5.30
C GLU A 98 -0.81 5.31 4.12
N PHE A 99 0.09 4.37 3.79
CA PHE A 99 -0.20 3.25 2.89
C PHE A 99 -0.66 2.04 3.70
N ARG A 100 -1.97 1.84 3.79
CA ARG A 100 -2.60 0.76 4.58
C ARG A 100 -2.88 -0.46 3.72
N ASN A 101 -1.81 -1.18 3.41
CA ASN A 101 -1.87 -2.37 2.55
C ASN A 101 -2.22 -3.66 3.33
N ASN A 102 -2.08 -3.63 4.66
CA ASN A 102 -2.58 -4.70 5.52
C ASN A 102 -4.11 -4.56 5.59
N GLY A 103 -4.84 -5.63 5.26
CA GLY A 103 -6.30 -5.64 5.24
C GLY A 103 -6.94 -5.57 6.63
N THR A 104 -6.34 -4.84 7.56
CA THR A 104 -6.85 -4.59 8.90
C THR A 104 -8.11 -3.74 8.77
N PRO A 105 -9.28 -4.26 9.17
CA PRO A 105 -10.54 -3.53 9.06
C PRO A 105 -10.48 -2.22 9.85
N ILE A 106 -10.99 -1.15 9.26
CA ILE A 106 -11.18 0.12 9.94
C ILE A 106 -12.61 0.13 10.48
N PRO A 107 -12.82 0.37 11.79
CA PRO A 107 -14.18 0.43 12.33
C PRO A 107 -15.01 1.52 11.64
N PRO A 108 -16.29 1.26 11.29
CA PRO A 108 -17.12 2.19 10.52
C PRO A 108 -17.19 3.61 11.10
N GLN A 109 -17.20 3.73 12.43
CA GLN A 109 -17.23 5.04 13.11
C GLN A 109 -15.95 5.88 12.92
N PHE A 110 -14.84 5.26 12.53
CA PHE A 110 -13.55 5.93 12.34
C PHE A 110 -13.15 6.07 10.87
N ILE A 111 -13.94 5.52 9.93
CA ILE A 111 -13.54 5.45 8.52
C ILE A 111 -13.30 6.83 7.91
N GLY A 112 -14.22 7.78 8.09
CA GLY A 112 -14.09 9.13 7.56
C GLY A 112 -12.81 9.85 8.02
N CYS A 113 -12.52 9.81 9.32
CA CYS A 113 -11.31 10.40 9.88
C CYS A 113 -10.02 9.68 9.47
N THR A 114 -10.10 8.35 9.30
CA THR A 114 -8.96 7.55 8.84
C THR A 114 -8.63 7.90 7.39
N LEU A 115 -9.65 8.06 6.53
CA LEU A 115 -9.48 8.43 5.12
C LEU A 115 -8.79 9.78 4.95
N LEU A 116 -9.11 10.79 5.77
CA LEU A 116 -8.41 12.08 5.75
C LEU A 116 -6.91 12.01 6.09
N ARG A 117 -6.45 10.91 6.69
CA ARG A 117 -5.07 10.70 7.13
C ARG A 117 -4.40 9.50 6.46
N THR A 118 -4.99 9.00 5.38
CA THR A 118 -4.52 7.82 4.65
C THR A 118 -4.35 8.17 3.18
N ILE A 119 -3.31 7.61 2.54
CA ILE A 119 -3.08 7.76 1.11
C ILE A 119 -3.83 6.65 0.36
N THR A 120 -3.66 5.39 0.80
CA THR A 120 -4.33 4.23 0.21
C THR A 120 -4.80 3.25 1.27
N ILE A 121 -5.91 2.56 0.96
CA ILE A 121 -6.45 1.43 1.72
C ILE A 121 -6.68 0.27 0.77
N HIS A 122 -6.38 -0.94 1.23
CA HIS A 122 -6.55 -2.17 0.45
C HIS A 122 -7.81 -2.94 0.89
N LYS A 123 -8.33 -3.80 0.00
CA LYS A 123 -9.54 -4.62 0.20
C LYS A 123 -10.84 -3.83 0.42
N VAL A 124 -11.06 -2.79 -0.39
CA VAL A 124 -12.32 -2.04 -0.43
C VAL A 124 -13.13 -2.47 -1.64
N LYS A 125 -14.36 -2.92 -1.42
CA LYS A 125 -15.26 -3.30 -2.52
C LYS A 125 -15.82 -2.07 -3.24
N PRO A 126 -16.24 -2.18 -4.51
CA PRO A 126 -16.82 -1.06 -5.25
C PRO A 126 -17.95 -0.34 -4.50
N GLU A 127 -18.85 -1.09 -3.86
CA GLU A 127 -19.95 -0.52 -3.07
C GLU A 127 -19.48 0.26 -1.83
N GLU A 128 -18.39 -0.17 -1.19
CA GLU A 128 -17.83 0.50 -0.01
C GLU A 128 -17.14 1.81 -0.38
N GLN A 129 -16.62 1.96 -1.60
CA GLN A 129 -15.94 3.18 -2.04
C GLN A 129 -16.86 4.40 -1.99
N VAL A 130 -18.13 4.22 -2.38
CA VAL A 130 -19.14 5.30 -2.34
C VAL A 130 -19.48 5.68 -0.89
N ASP A 131 -19.65 4.70 -0.02
CA ASP A 131 -19.93 4.95 1.40
C ASP A 131 -18.75 5.61 2.11
N PHE A 132 -17.53 5.23 1.73
CA PHE A 132 -16.29 5.80 2.26
C PHE A 132 -16.11 7.24 1.81
N LEU A 133 -16.44 7.55 0.55
CA LEU A 133 -16.44 8.93 0.06
C LEU A 133 -17.40 9.81 0.89
N LYS A 134 -18.65 9.38 1.06
CA LYS A 134 -19.65 10.09 1.89
C LYS A 134 -19.17 10.28 3.34
N ALA A 135 -18.57 9.24 3.92
CA ALA A 135 -18.04 9.31 5.28
C ALA A 135 -16.86 10.28 5.40
N ALA A 136 -16.07 10.46 4.33
CA ALA A 136 -14.91 11.35 4.28
C ALA A 136 -15.27 12.82 3.99
N GLU A 137 -16.47 13.12 3.49
CA GLU A 137 -16.89 14.48 3.22
C GLU A 137 -16.94 15.32 4.51
N HIS A 138 -17.63 14.85 5.56
CA HIS A 138 -17.86 15.62 6.80
C HIS A 138 -17.57 14.81 8.07
N PRO A 139 -16.34 14.26 8.23
CA PRO A 139 -16.04 13.34 9.31
C PRO A 139 -15.92 14.05 10.65
N GLN A 140 -16.47 13.43 11.70
CA GLN A 140 -16.41 13.95 13.06
C GLN A 140 -15.15 13.45 13.76
N CYS A 141 -14.04 14.17 13.60
CA CYS A 141 -12.73 13.78 14.13
C CYS A 141 -12.40 14.48 15.45
N GLY A 142 -11.99 13.71 16.46
CA GLY A 142 -11.45 14.27 17.71
C GLY A 142 -12.48 14.88 18.67
N LYS A 143 -13.78 14.68 18.47
CA LYS A 143 -14.76 15.01 19.51
C LYS A 143 -14.59 14.02 20.66
N ASN A 144 -14.17 14.52 21.84
CA ASN A 144 -14.48 13.86 23.10
C ASN A 144 -16.00 13.80 23.18
N SER A 145 -16.60 12.65 22.85
CA SER A 145 -17.98 12.39 23.20
C SER A 145 -18.06 12.24 24.71
N GLY A 146 -18.19 13.37 25.40
CA GLY A 146 -18.84 13.39 26.70
C GLY A 146 -20.12 12.57 26.56
N LYS A 147 -20.17 11.47 27.32
CA LYS A 147 -21.28 10.51 27.46
C LYS A 147 -22.45 10.72 26.49
N SER A 148 -22.53 9.90 25.45
CA SER A 148 -23.82 9.65 24.78
C SER A 148 -24.09 8.15 24.75
N ASN A 149 -24.83 7.69 25.76
CA ASN A 149 -25.60 6.47 25.71
C ASN A 149 -26.67 6.62 24.62
N LYS A 150 -26.33 6.29 23.37
CA LYS A 150 -27.24 5.85 22.30
C LYS A 150 -26.47 5.79 20.98
N LEU A 151 -25.89 4.63 20.65
CA LEU A 151 -25.70 4.26 19.25
C LEU A 151 -25.69 2.73 19.05
N ASN A 152 -26.60 2.02 19.73
CA ASN A 152 -27.02 0.70 19.27
C ASN A 152 -28.04 0.90 18.15
N LYS A 153 -27.59 1.18 16.92
CA LYS A 153 -28.39 1.05 15.68
C LYS A 153 -27.57 1.31 14.41
N ILE A 154 -26.41 0.67 14.27
CA ILE A 154 -25.86 0.37 12.93
C ILE A 154 -25.35 -1.08 12.97
N THR A 155 -26.28 -2.00 13.20
CA THR A 155 -26.09 -3.42 12.91
C THR A 155 -26.93 -3.72 11.68
N LYS A 156 -26.27 -3.78 10.51
CA LYS A 156 -26.58 -4.56 9.30
C LYS A 156 -26.08 -3.82 8.05
N PHE A 157 -24.81 -4.05 7.70
CA PHE A 157 -24.41 -4.09 6.30
C PHE A 157 -24.27 -5.57 5.95
N GLY A 158 -25.40 -6.20 5.63
CA GLY A 158 -25.48 -7.52 5.00
C GLY A 158 -26.06 -7.35 3.60
N PRO A 159 -25.69 -8.20 2.64
CA PRO A 159 -26.16 -8.07 1.26
C PRO A 159 -27.66 -8.31 1.19
N GLN A 160 -28.41 -7.40 0.56
CA GLN A 160 -29.74 -7.73 0.07
C GLN A 160 -29.57 -8.55 -1.21
N VAL A 161 -29.79 -9.85 -1.09
CA VAL A 161 -29.94 -10.75 -2.23
C VAL A 161 -31.26 -10.38 -2.91
N VAL A 162 -31.17 -9.81 -4.11
CA VAL A 162 -32.32 -9.70 -5.01
C VAL A 162 -32.48 -11.06 -5.69
N LYS A 163 -33.65 -11.67 -5.51
CA LYS A 163 -34.07 -12.89 -6.21
C LYS A 163 -34.28 -12.63 -7.70
#